data_AF-A0A839QDQ8-F1
#
_entry.id   AF-A0A839QDQ8-F1
#
_cell.length_a   1.000
_cell.length_b   1.000
_cell.length_c   1.000
_cell.angle_alpha   90.00
_cell.angle_beta   90.00
_cell.angle_gamma   90.00
#
_symmetry.space_group_name_H-M   'P 1'
#
loop_
_entity.id
_entity.type
_entity.pdbx_description
1 polymer ?
#
loop_
_entity_poly.entity_id
_entity_poly.type
_entity_poly.pdbx_seq_one_letter_code
_entity_poly.pdbx_strand_id
1 'polypeptide(L)'
;MGRPQGRGKIERFFGTINTEVLAALPGHLGPGSRTPQPALDLPGLDREIGAFITTYNDRTHGELGIPPRDAWVADGRLPRMPETLGELDGRLLTVSKNRVVQREGIHFQGQRFLATTLAPFVGHTITIRYDSRDLSKIRVYDRDTSICTAVDEAHPKAAIEASDGILIISPEYNRSIPVALKNAIGWGSRP
;
A
#
# COMPACT_ATOMS: atom_id res chain seq x y z
N MET A 1 -27.96 21.94 5.22
CA MET A 1 -28.48 20.94 4.24
C MET A 1 -27.31 20.41 3.41
N GLY A 2 -26.67 19.32 3.83
CA GLY A 2 -25.51 18.75 3.14
C GLY A 2 -25.94 17.87 1.95
N ARG A 3 -25.44 18.16 0.76
CA ARG A 3 -25.68 17.35 -0.44
C ARG A 3 -24.91 16.01 -0.34
N PRO A 4 -25.55 14.84 -0.45
CA PRO A 4 -24.87 13.55 -0.47
C PRO A 4 -24.38 13.24 -1.89
N GLN A 5 -23.32 13.90 -2.36
CA GLN A 5 -22.96 13.88 -3.79
C GLN A 5 -22.05 12.71 -4.22
N GLY A 6 -21.69 11.80 -3.31
CA GLY A 6 -20.76 10.67 -3.60
C GLY A 6 -21.37 9.27 -3.58
N ARG A 7 -22.46 9.05 -2.82
CA ARG A 7 -22.92 7.71 -2.46
C ARG A 7 -23.48 6.92 -3.66
N GLY A 8 -24.28 7.58 -4.51
CA GLY A 8 -24.88 6.93 -5.68
C GLY A 8 -23.89 6.52 -6.77
N LYS A 9 -22.70 7.14 -6.85
CA LYS A 9 -21.66 6.75 -7.82
C LYS A 9 -20.99 5.43 -7.42
N ILE A 10 -20.67 5.31 -6.13
CA ILE A 10 -20.09 4.10 -5.55
C ILE A 10 -21.09 2.94 -5.64
N GLU A 11 -22.36 3.20 -5.33
CA GLU A 11 -23.43 2.21 -5.43
C GLU A 11 -23.66 1.73 -6.87
N ARG A 12 -23.60 2.63 -7.88
CA ARG A 12 -23.68 2.23 -9.30
C ARG A 12 -22.50 1.36 -9.73
N PHE A 13 -21.28 1.73 -9.35
CA PHE A 13 -20.09 0.93 -9.66
C PHE A 13 -20.20 -0.49 -9.09
N PHE A 14 -20.51 -0.62 -7.80
CA PHE A 14 -20.70 -1.94 -7.20
C PHE A 14 -21.89 -2.69 -7.79
N GLY A 15 -22.97 -1.98 -8.16
CA GLY A 15 -24.08 -2.55 -8.90
C GLY A 15 -23.62 -3.20 -10.20
N THR A 16 -22.91 -2.47 -11.05
CA THR A 16 -22.36 -2.97 -12.31
C THR A 16 -21.45 -4.18 -12.10
N ILE A 17 -20.52 -4.13 -11.14
CA ILE A 17 -19.61 -5.26 -10.85
C ILE A 17 -20.41 -6.49 -10.39
N ASN A 18 -21.41 -6.31 -9.52
CA ASN A 18 -22.23 -7.41 -9.04
C ASN A 18 -23.04 -8.07 -10.18
N THR A 19 -23.62 -7.27 -11.08
CA THR A 19 -24.51 -7.77 -12.14
C THR A 19 -23.77 -8.27 -13.37
N GLU A 20 -22.65 -7.64 -13.76
CA GLU A 20 -21.96 -7.95 -15.02
C GLU A 20 -20.71 -8.82 -14.84
N VAL A 21 -20.10 -8.83 -13.65
CA VAL A 21 -18.90 -9.63 -13.37
C VAL A 21 -19.25 -10.77 -12.43
N LEU A 22 -19.58 -10.44 -11.18
CA LEU A 22 -19.68 -11.45 -10.12
C LEU A 22 -20.79 -12.47 -10.40
N ALA A 23 -21.88 -12.07 -11.04
CA ALA A 23 -22.98 -12.97 -11.42
C ALA A 23 -22.57 -14.04 -12.45
N ALA A 24 -21.54 -13.79 -13.26
CA ALA A 24 -21.05 -14.73 -14.27
C ALA A 24 -19.92 -15.64 -13.76
N LEU A 25 -19.34 -15.32 -12.60
CA LEU A 25 -18.20 -16.07 -12.05
C LEU A 25 -18.63 -17.34 -11.32
N PRO A 26 -17.81 -18.41 -11.39
CA PRO A 26 -18.08 -19.65 -10.66
C PRO A 26 -18.06 -19.41 -9.15
N GLY A 27 -18.97 -20.07 -8.43
CA GLY A 27 -19.14 -19.87 -6.99
C GLY A 27 -20.00 -18.66 -6.60
N HIS A 28 -20.63 -17.97 -7.57
CA HIS A 28 -21.59 -16.90 -7.30
C HIS A 28 -22.79 -17.38 -6.46
N LEU A 29 -23.16 -16.58 -5.46
CA LEU A 29 -24.33 -16.80 -4.61
C LEU A 29 -25.60 -16.30 -5.30
N GLY A 30 -26.20 -17.15 -6.14
CA GLY A 30 -27.50 -16.89 -6.75
C GLY A 30 -28.69 -17.41 -5.92
N PRO A 31 -29.93 -16.99 -6.24
CA PRO A 31 -31.14 -17.56 -5.65
C PRO A 31 -31.15 -19.10 -5.81
N GLY A 32 -31.16 -19.83 -4.70
CA GLY A 32 -31.13 -21.30 -4.69
C GLY A 32 -29.77 -21.95 -4.42
N SER A 33 -28.66 -21.19 -4.48
CA SER A 33 -27.32 -21.69 -4.14
C SER A 33 -26.95 -21.32 -2.71
N ARG A 34 -27.31 -22.18 -1.75
CA ARG A 34 -27.09 -21.93 -0.30
C ARG A 34 -25.69 -22.30 0.19
N THR A 35 -24.95 -23.10 -0.58
CA THR A 35 -23.61 -23.62 -0.23
C THR A 35 -22.74 -23.69 -1.48
N PRO A 36 -22.27 -22.56 -2.02
CA PRO A 36 -21.38 -22.56 -3.18
C PRO A 36 -20.03 -23.17 -2.81
N GLN A 37 -19.43 -23.88 -3.76
CA GLN A 37 -18.02 -24.27 -3.63
C GLN A 37 -17.14 -23.10 -4.06
N PRO A 38 -16.13 -22.72 -3.25
CA PRO A 38 -15.14 -21.72 -3.66
C PRO A 38 -14.42 -22.20 -4.93
N ALA A 39 -14.61 -21.49 -6.03
CA ALA A 39 -14.02 -21.85 -7.34
C ALA A 39 -12.94 -20.86 -7.80
N LEU A 40 -12.81 -19.72 -7.14
CA LEU A 40 -11.85 -18.67 -7.43
C LEU A 40 -11.07 -18.30 -6.19
N ASP A 41 -9.76 -18.15 -6.36
CA ASP A 41 -8.88 -17.50 -5.40
C ASP A 41 -8.84 -15.97 -5.64
N LEU A 42 -8.17 -15.25 -4.74
CA LEU A 42 -8.05 -13.78 -4.87
C LEU A 42 -7.35 -13.35 -6.18
N PRO A 43 -6.23 -13.97 -6.61
CA PRO A 43 -5.62 -13.65 -7.90
C PRO A 43 -6.53 -13.91 -9.10
N GLY A 44 -7.34 -14.98 -9.06
CA GLY A 44 -8.33 -15.27 -10.09
C GLY A 44 -9.41 -14.19 -10.15
N LEU A 45 -9.96 -13.78 -9.01
CA LEU A 45 -10.94 -12.71 -8.93
C LEU A 45 -10.38 -11.36 -9.43
N ASP A 46 -9.14 -11.03 -9.06
CA ASP A 46 -8.45 -9.81 -9.52
C ASP A 46 -8.33 -9.76 -11.04
N ARG A 47 -7.96 -10.89 -11.67
CA ARG A 47 -7.87 -11.02 -13.13
C ARG A 47 -9.21 -10.74 -13.81
N GLU A 48 -10.30 -11.33 -13.31
CA GLU A 48 -11.63 -11.18 -13.89
C GLU A 48 -12.14 -9.74 -13.78
N ILE A 49 -11.93 -9.10 -12.62
CA ILE A 49 -12.28 -7.69 -12.43
C ILE A 49 -11.44 -6.79 -13.35
N GLY A 50 -10.13 -7.05 -13.47
CA GLY A 50 -9.25 -6.27 -14.35
C GLY A 50 -9.62 -6.38 -15.83
N ALA A 51 -9.97 -7.58 -16.29
CA ALA A 51 -10.45 -7.82 -17.66
C ALA A 51 -11.77 -7.08 -17.93
N PHE A 52 -12.71 -7.12 -16.96
CA PHE A 52 -13.96 -6.39 -17.06
C PHE A 52 -13.74 -4.87 -17.14
N ILE A 53 -12.91 -4.30 -16.27
CA ILE A 53 -12.64 -2.84 -16.25
C ILE A 53 -12.09 -2.40 -17.61
N THR A 54 -11.18 -3.17 -18.21
CA THR A 54 -10.63 -2.87 -19.53
C THR A 54 -11.74 -2.86 -20.59
N THR A 55 -12.53 -3.92 -20.64
CA THR A 55 -13.64 -4.07 -21.61
C THR A 55 -14.72 -2.99 -21.44
N TYR A 56 -15.08 -2.67 -20.19
CA TYR A 56 -16.09 -1.66 -19.87
C TYR A 56 -15.66 -0.25 -20.32
N ASN A 57 -14.37 0.09 -20.19
CA ASN A 57 -13.88 1.40 -20.58
C ASN A 57 -13.72 1.58 -22.10
N ASP A 58 -13.59 0.48 -22.84
CA ASP A 58 -13.47 0.47 -24.30
C ASP A 58 -14.83 0.36 -25.02
N ARG A 59 -15.87 -0.19 -24.37
CA ARG A 59 -17.21 -0.30 -24.97
C ARG A 59 -17.93 1.04 -25.01
N THR A 60 -18.75 1.27 -26.04
CA THR A 60 -19.67 2.41 -26.09
C THR A 60 -20.64 2.37 -24.90
N HIS A 61 -20.66 3.41 -24.09
CA HIS A 61 -21.55 3.50 -22.94
C HIS A 61 -22.91 4.09 -23.34
N GLY A 62 -24.02 3.45 -22.95
CA GLY A 62 -25.36 3.84 -23.38
C GLY A 62 -25.76 5.27 -23.03
N GLU A 63 -25.31 5.79 -21.88
CA GLU A 63 -25.58 7.18 -21.48
C GLU A 63 -24.63 8.20 -22.13
N LEU A 64 -23.38 7.80 -22.42
CA LEU A 64 -22.37 8.72 -22.97
C LEU A 64 -22.39 8.75 -24.51
N GLY A 65 -22.87 7.69 -25.15
CA GLY A 65 -22.81 7.50 -26.60
C GLY A 65 -21.40 7.24 -27.14
N ILE A 66 -20.38 7.28 -26.28
CA ILE A 66 -18.95 7.04 -26.58
C ILE A 66 -18.33 6.12 -25.52
N PRO A 67 -17.14 5.55 -25.77
CA PRO A 67 -16.39 4.82 -24.76
C PRO A 67 -16.07 5.68 -23.53
N PRO A 68 -16.23 5.17 -22.29
CA PRO A 68 -15.87 5.91 -21.08
C PRO A 68 -14.43 6.42 -21.07
N ARG A 69 -13.49 5.65 -21.65
CA ARG A 69 -12.10 6.08 -21.79
C ARG A 69 -11.96 7.35 -22.63
N ASP A 70 -12.74 7.44 -23.72
CA ASP A 70 -12.64 8.54 -24.68
C ASP A 70 -13.26 9.79 -24.07
N ALA A 71 -14.40 9.64 -23.37
CA ALA A 71 -15.00 10.71 -22.58
C ALA A 71 -14.03 11.25 -21.51
N TRP A 72 -13.35 10.35 -20.79
CA TRP A 72 -12.37 10.72 -19.76
C TRP A 72 -11.16 11.46 -20.33
N VAL A 73 -10.64 11.01 -21.48
CA VAL A 73 -9.49 11.64 -22.16
C VAL A 73 -9.88 12.99 -22.78
N ALA A 74 -11.06 13.09 -23.40
CA ALA A 74 -11.54 14.29 -24.07
C ALA A 74 -11.71 15.49 -23.12
N ASP A 75 -12.15 15.25 -21.88
CA ASP A 75 -12.30 16.29 -20.85
C ASP A 75 -10.95 16.84 -20.34
N GLY A 76 -9.82 16.24 -20.72
CA GLY A 76 -8.47 16.76 -20.44
C GLY A 76 -8.10 16.82 -18.95
N ARG A 77 -8.92 16.24 -18.06
CA ARG A 77 -8.67 16.20 -16.62
C ARG A 77 -7.75 15.04 -16.26
N LEU A 78 -6.53 15.07 -16.79
CA LEU A 78 -5.49 14.20 -16.28
C LEU A 78 -5.24 14.59 -14.81
N PRO A 79 -5.28 13.62 -13.87
CA PRO A 79 -4.86 13.90 -12.51
C PRO A 79 -3.44 14.46 -12.56
N ARG A 80 -3.19 15.56 -11.85
CA ARG A 80 -1.83 16.07 -11.70
C ARG A 80 -0.98 14.98 -11.07
N MET A 81 -0.10 14.40 -11.87
CA MET A 81 0.88 13.45 -11.36
C MET A 81 1.78 14.22 -10.38
N PRO A 82 2.01 13.68 -9.18
CA PRO A 82 2.99 14.25 -8.27
C PRO A 82 4.36 14.25 -8.94
N GLU A 83 5.20 15.21 -8.55
CA GLU A 83 6.51 15.42 -9.19
C GLU A 83 7.49 14.30 -8.83
N THR A 84 7.22 13.56 -7.75
CA THR A 84 8.02 12.43 -7.29
C THR A 84 7.17 11.23 -6.87
N LEU A 85 7.75 10.03 -6.97
CA LEU A 85 7.16 8.81 -6.40
C LEU A 85 6.93 8.94 -4.89
N GLY A 86 7.79 9.69 -4.19
CA GLY A 86 7.66 9.97 -2.76
C GLY A 86 6.35 10.67 -2.41
N GLU A 87 5.95 11.66 -3.21
CA GLU A 87 4.67 12.36 -3.05
C GLU A 87 3.46 11.49 -3.42
N LEU A 88 3.60 10.65 -4.45
CA LEU A 88 2.56 9.71 -4.85
C LEU A 88 2.24 8.74 -3.71
N ASP A 89 3.26 8.07 -3.19
CA ASP A 89 3.14 7.20 -2.03
C ASP A 89 2.50 7.94 -0.84
N GLY A 90 2.91 9.18 -0.56
CA GLY A 90 2.33 9.98 0.53
C GLY A 90 0.82 10.21 0.40
N ARG A 91 0.31 10.22 -0.85
CA ARG A 91 -1.12 10.34 -1.18
C ARG A 91 -1.83 8.98 -1.24
N LEU A 92 -1.12 7.91 -1.58
CA LEU A 92 -1.66 6.55 -1.72
C LEU A 92 -1.65 5.75 -0.42
N LEU A 93 -0.89 6.16 0.60
CA LEU A 93 -0.91 5.52 1.91
C LEU A 93 -2.24 5.80 2.61
N THR A 94 -3.02 4.72 2.76
CA THR A 94 -4.46 4.74 3.02
C THR A 94 -4.82 4.80 4.49
N VAL A 95 -3.92 4.40 5.39
CA VAL A 95 -4.24 4.30 6.82
C VAL A 95 -3.19 4.96 7.68
N SER A 96 -3.62 5.95 8.47
CA SER A 96 -2.83 6.58 9.51
C SER A 96 -3.11 5.95 10.87
N LYS A 97 -2.05 5.65 11.64
CA LYS A 97 -2.17 5.20 13.03
C LYS A 97 -1.12 5.90 13.90
N ASN A 98 -1.47 6.19 15.15
CA ASN A 98 -0.50 6.71 16.11
C ASN A 98 0.21 5.55 16.81
N ARG A 99 1.53 5.63 16.90
CA ARG A 99 2.38 4.64 17.58
C ARG A 99 3.44 5.33 18.42
N VAL A 100 3.82 4.69 19.51
CA VAL A 100 4.93 5.15 20.34
C VAL A 100 6.21 4.56 19.78
N VAL A 101 7.23 5.39 19.59
CA VAL A 101 8.57 4.91 19.25
C VAL A 101 9.18 4.31 20.51
N GLN A 102 9.55 3.04 20.46
CA GLN A 102 10.25 2.35 21.54
C GLN A 102 11.74 2.32 21.25
N ARG A 103 12.54 1.90 22.24
CA ARG A 103 14.02 1.82 22.11
C ARG A 103 14.43 0.87 20.97
N GLU A 104 13.64 -0.18 20.78
CA GLU A 104 13.79 -1.20 19.76
C GLU A 104 13.03 -0.89 18.45
N GLY A 105 12.44 0.31 18.31
CA GLY A 105 11.73 0.73 17.11
C GLY A 105 10.21 0.88 17.30
N ILE A 106 9.46 0.73 16.22
CA ILE A 106 7.99 0.87 16.23
C ILE A 106 7.35 -0.50 16.09
N HIS A 107 6.50 -0.88 17.03
CA HIS A 107 5.71 -2.11 16.94
C HIS A 107 4.37 -1.87 16.27
N PHE A 108 4.09 -2.64 15.22
CA PHE A 108 2.82 -2.56 14.50
C PHE A 108 2.50 -3.88 13.79
N GLN A 109 1.26 -4.37 13.90
CA GLN A 109 0.80 -5.62 13.23
C GLN A 109 1.69 -6.84 13.53
N GLY A 110 2.21 -6.94 14.76
CA GLY A 110 3.12 -8.02 15.16
C GLY A 110 4.54 -7.91 14.59
N GLN A 111 4.82 -6.89 13.77
CA GLN A 111 6.12 -6.59 13.19
C GLN A 111 6.80 -5.45 13.93
N ARG A 112 8.13 -5.39 13.78
CA ARG A 112 8.97 -4.36 14.38
C ARG A 112 9.67 -3.57 13.29
N PHE A 113 9.39 -2.27 13.24
CA PHE A 113 9.90 -1.38 12.22
C PHE A 113 11.06 -0.54 12.73
N LEU A 114 12.14 -0.50 11.94
CA LEU A 114 13.40 0.13 12.30
C LEU A 114 13.80 1.22 11.31
N ALA A 115 14.33 2.31 11.87
CA ALA A 115 15.12 3.31 11.15
C ALA A 115 16.05 4.01 12.15
N THR A 116 17.28 4.30 11.75
CA THR A 116 18.29 4.96 12.60
C THR A 116 17.86 6.36 13.04
N THR A 117 17.05 7.03 12.22
CA THR A 117 16.45 8.35 12.47
C THR A 117 15.40 8.35 13.58
N LEU A 118 14.96 7.18 14.09
CA LEU A 118 13.97 7.10 15.18
C LEU A 118 14.57 7.30 16.57
N ALA A 119 15.89 7.19 16.72
CA ALA A 119 16.54 7.27 18.04
C ALA A 119 16.19 8.55 18.84
N PRO A 120 16.10 9.76 18.25
CA PRO A 120 15.69 10.97 18.96
C PRO A 120 14.21 10.98 19.37
N PHE A 121 13.38 10.13 18.77
CA PHE A 121 11.92 10.12 18.96
C PHE A 121 11.46 9.05 19.96
N VAL A 122 12.38 8.30 20.58
CA VAL A 122 12.02 7.28 21.60
C VAL A 122 11.15 7.90 22.69
N GLY A 123 10.04 7.22 23.02
CA GLY A 123 9.00 7.69 23.95
C GLY A 123 7.96 8.62 23.34
N HIS A 124 8.18 9.15 22.13
CA HIS A 124 7.23 10.04 21.47
C HIS A 124 6.15 9.27 20.73
N THR A 125 4.95 9.84 20.70
CA THR A 125 3.87 9.35 19.83
C THR A 125 4.01 9.99 18.47
N ILE A 126 4.15 9.17 17.44
CA ILE A 126 4.28 9.55 16.03
C ILE A 126 3.10 9.01 15.22
N THR A 127 2.88 9.56 14.03
CA THR A 127 1.93 9.02 13.07
C THR A 127 2.66 8.13 12.07
N ILE A 128 2.19 6.90 11.92
CA ILE A 128 2.64 5.98 10.89
C ILE A 128 1.61 5.93 9.75
N ARG A 129 2.09 5.85 8.52
CA ARG A 129 1.29 5.61 7.32
C ARG A 129 1.84 4.39 6.59
N TYR A 130 0.96 3.49 6.19
CA TYR A 130 1.33 2.20 5.61
C TYR A 130 0.37 1.80 4.49
N ASP A 131 0.83 0.92 3.60
CA ASP A 131 -0.04 0.22 2.65
C ASP A 131 -0.48 -1.08 3.32
N SER A 132 -1.79 -1.34 3.41
CA SER A 132 -2.29 -2.58 3.99
C SER A 132 -1.94 -3.82 3.15
N ARG A 133 -1.57 -3.63 1.88
CA ARG A 133 -1.14 -4.69 0.95
C ARG A 133 0.36 -4.96 1.03
N ASP A 134 1.13 -4.00 1.55
CA ASP A 134 2.59 -4.09 1.69
C ASP A 134 3.00 -3.52 3.05
N LEU A 135 3.17 -4.43 4.03
CA LEU A 135 3.65 -4.11 5.37
C LEU A 135 5.17 -4.21 5.51
N SER A 136 5.94 -4.33 4.42
CA SER A 136 7.42 -4.37 4.50
C SER A 136 8.03 -3.07 5.01
N LYS A 137 7.29 -1.96 4.91
CA LYS A 137 7.73 -0.62 5.28
C LYS A 137 6.57 0.23 5.79
N ILE A 138 6.89 1.13 6.70
CA ILE A 138 5.99 2.17 7.17
C ILE A 138 6.65 3.53 7.03
N ARG A 139 5.85 4.55 6.73
CA ARG A 139 6.31 5.95 6.76
C ARG A 139 5.98 6.59 8.08
N VAL A 140 6.95 7.27 8.65
CA VAL A 140 6.88 7.88 9.97
C VAL A 140 6.81 9.39 9.83
N TYR A 141 5.85 9.98 10.55
CA TYR A 141 5.58 11.41 10.58
C TYR A 141 5.50 11.89 12.02
N ASP A 142 6.09 13.05 12.31
CA ASP A 142 5.72 13.86 13.47
C ASP A 142 4.76 14.94 12.99
N ARG A 143 3.52 14.87 13.47
CA ARG A 143 2.40 15.66 12.96
C ARG A 143 2.29 15.48 11.43
N ASP A 144 2.66 16.48 10.65
CA ASP A 144 2.61 16.47 9.18
C ASP A 144 4.00 16.44 8.53
N THR A 145 5.07 16.40 9.32
CA THR A 145 6.44 16.38 8.82
C THR A 145 6.93 14.95 8.67
N SER A 146 7.35 14.57 7.45
CA SER A 146 7.94 13.26 7.21
C SER A 146 9.29 13.16 7.89
N ILE A 147 9.46 12.15 8.75
CA ILE A 147 10.72 11.87 9.44
C ILE A 147 11.55 10.88 8.63
N CYS A 148 10.97 9.71 8.35
CA CYS A 148 11.69 8.62 7.68
C CYS A 148 10.75 7.53 7.18
N THR A 149 11.32 6.59 6.43
CA THR A 149 10.70 5.27 6.18
C THR A 149 11.38 4.25 7.09
N ALA A 150 10.59 3.56 7.91
CA ALA A 150 11.05 2.45 8.74
C ALA A 150 10.70 1.13 8.06
N VAL A 151 11.65 0.21 8.02
CA VAL A 151 11.49 -1.10 7.37
C VAL A 151 11.22 -2.16 8.43
N ASP A 152 10.38 -3.14 8.08
CA ASP A 152 10.16 -4.30 8.93
C ASP A 152 11.50 -5.03 9.15
N GLU A 153 11.81 -5.35 10.39
CA GLU A 153 13.06 -6.02 10.74
C GLU A 153 13.23 -7.39 10.07
N ALA A 154 12.14 -8.13 9.86
CA ALA A 154 12.25 -9.44 9.21
C ALA A 154 12.63 -9.32 7.72
N HIS A 155 12.30 -8.19 7.07
CA HIS A 155 12.44 -8.02 5.63
C HIS A 155 13.90 -7.93 5.14
N PRO A 156 14.76 -7.07 5.70
CA PRO A 156 16.17 -7.06 5.30
C PRO A 156 16.90 -8.28 5.84
N LYS A 157 16.45 -8.92 6.94
CA LYS A 157 17.07 -10.15 7.43
C LYS A 157 16.87 -11.31 6.45
N ALA A 158 15.66 -11.49 5.92
CA ALA A 158 15.41 -12.47 4.86
C ALA A 158 16.22 -12.19 3.58
N ALA A 159 16.35 -10.91 3.20
CA ALA A 159 17.17 -10.53 2.04
C ALA A 159 18.69 -10.78 2.28
N ILE A 160 19.16 -10.54 3.49
CA ILE A 160 20.54 -10.81 3.93
C ILE A 160 20.82 -12.32 3.95
N GLU A 161 19.92 -13.12 4.51
CA GLU A 161 20.04 -14.59 4.56
C GLU A 161 20.01 -15.23 3.16
N ALA A 162 19.30 -14.62 2.21
CA ALA A 162 19.25 -15.08 0.83
C ALA A 162 20.45 -14.61 -0.03
N SER A 163 21.33 -13.75 0.51
CA SER A 163 22.45 -13.17 -0.25
C SER A 163 23.74 -13.96 -0.04
N ASP A 164 24.48 -14.25 -1.12
CA ASP A 164 25.80 -14.91 -1.05
C ASP A 164 26.90 -14.02 -0.43
N GLY A 165 26.66 -12.71 -0.34
CA GLY A 165 27.58 -11.75 0.25
C GLY A 165 26.99 -10.34 0.35
N ILE A 166 27.57 -9.51 1.23
CA ILE A 166 27.09 -8.15 1.49
C ILE A 166 28.25 -7.15 1.32
N LEU A 167 28.05 -6.15 0.47
CA LEU A 167 28.94 -4.99 0.35
C LEU A 167 28.37 -3.84 1.18
N ILE A 168 29.13 -3.39 2.18
CA ILE A 168 28.75 -2.27 3.05
C ILE A 168 29.50 -1.01 2.59
N ILE A 169 28.75 0.06 2.29
CA ILE A 169 29.31 1.38 1.98
C ILE A 169 28.85 2.35 3.06
N SER A 170 29.78 3.01 3.73
CA SER A 170 29.49 4.04 4.73
C SER A 170 30.48 5.20 4.66
N PRO A 171 30.06 6.45 4.97
CA PRO A 171 31.00 7.54 5.17
C PRO A 171 31.96 7.23 6.33
N GLU A 172 33.24 7.59 6.16
CA GLU A 172 34.24 7.44 7.22
C GLU A 172 33.93 8.40 8.39
N TYR A 173 33.95 7.90 9.63
CA TYR A 173 33.79 8.74 10.81
C TYR A 173 35.03 8.64 11.71
N ASN A 174 35.90 9.65 11.64
CA ASN A 174 37.09 9.77 12.49
C ASN A 174 37.94 8.48 12.53
N ARG A 175 38.27 7.92 11.36
CA ARG A 175 38.96 6.62 11.20
C ARG A 175 38.30 5.43 11.91
N SER A 176 36.99 5.47 12.10
CA SER A 176 36.22 4.42 12.76
C SER A 176 34.92 4.12 12.03
N ILE A 177 34.36 2.94 12.32
CA ILE A 177 33.04 2.53 11.83
C ILE A 177 31.98 3.44 12.48
N PRO A 178 31.09 4.10 11.71
CA PRO A 178 30.02 4.91 12.29
C PRO A 178 29.17 4.11 13.28
N VAL A 179 28.72 4.74 14.38
CA VAL A 179 27.84 4.10 15.38
C VAL A 179 26.59 3.50 14.72
N ALA A 180 26.03 4.18 13.72
CA ALA A 180 24.92 3.68 12.94
C ALA A 180 25.26 2.35 12.22
N LEU A 181 26.45 2.24 11.63
CA LEU A 181 26.90 1.02 10.96
C LEU A 181 27.18 -0.12 11.95
N LYS A 182 27.84 0.18 13.07
CA LYS A 182 28.04 -0.80 14.14
C LYS A 182 26.71 -1.36 14.66
N ASN A 183 25.71 -0.50 14.83
CA ASN A 183 24.36 -0.90 15.25
C ASN A 183 23.66 -1.75 14.17
N ALA A 184 23.81 -1.40 12.90
CA ALA A 184 23.25 -2.17 11.78
C ALA A 184 23.88 -3.58 11.66
N ILE A 185 25.19 -3.70 11.85
CA ILE A 185 25.88 -5.01 11.88
C ILE A 185 25.42 -5.83 13.08
N GLY A 186 25.39 -5.22 14.27
CA GLY A 186 24.93 -5.91 15.49
C GLY A 186 23.45 -6.31 15.44
N TRP A 187 22.68 -5.71 14.54
CA TRP A 187 21.30 -6.09 14.25
C TRP A 187 21.23 -7.30 13.32
N GLY A 188 21.95 -7.29 12.19
CA GLY A 188 21.98 -8.41 11.24
C GLY A 188 22.63 -9.68 11.80
N SER A 189 23.43 -9.59 12.86
CA SER A 189 24.11 -10.73 13.47
C SER A 189 23.28 -11.47 14.54
N ARG A 190 22.07 -11.02 14.87
CA ARG A 190 21.24 -11.67 15.91
C ARG A 190 20.40 -12.80 15.30
N PRO A 191 20.34 -13.98 15.95
CA PRO A 191 19.59 -15.13 15.48
C PRO A 191 18.09 -14.86 15.38
#